data_AF-A0A7V1DQG8-F1
#
_entry.id   AF-A0A7V1DQG8-F1
#
_cell.length_a   1.000
_cell.length_b   1.000
_cell.length_c   1.000
_cell.angle_alpha   90.00
_cell.angle_beta   90.00
_cell.angle_gamma   90.00
#
_symmetry.space_group_name_H-M   'P 1'
#
loop_
_entity.id
_entity.type
_entity.pdbx_description
1 polymer ?
#
loop_
_entity_poly.entity_id
_entity_poly.type
_entity_poly.pdbx_seq_one_letter_code
_entity_poly.pdbx_strand_id
1 'polypeptide(L)'
;MPSWWLFPNWRVCLDAVLCFAFLCLVISEAWGFALLRDSAHLPAPQAAASAPRWSAAPVSFAPNRGLHDGIQVGVVANVLAELGLAEETAAHYQVAVGVLEELARQVISDGIRSWEYGPLRFDVQFGDPEIEPGEEGNEIDVVVGNAGTYFGWTSVWWRFSEERLLTNGQQSPGDTIIGADITLNRDRIADAARALMGLGQPLHVLAAALQVLVAHEVGHALGLGHPNEGRFFDTDADPYNRMEIDPLDPFRDLQIWPNPQNPPALLLPIMWGGLSQTQPSSLLTLLRRLGDPSLAYDDVGGRDVLYPVVDRPSPTPTRTATATPTPSTTPTASVTPLPSTPTPTNTPRPTASPCRGDCGGDGAVTVDEIVLLVNIALELLALEHCPVGDHNGDQRITVDEIIAAVNVALNGCPVASST
;
A
#
# COMPACT_ATOMS: atom_id res chain seq x y z
N MET A 1 26.61 47.13 15.93
CA MET A 1 26.06 46.02 16.76
C MET A 1 24.56 46.22 16.80
N PRO A 2 23.70 45.26 16.44
CA PRO A 2 23.70 43.83 16.83
C PRO A 2 23.88 42.87 15.62
N SER A 3 24.75 41.85 15.72
CA SER A 3 24.51 40.45 16.15
C SER A 3 23.84 39.56 15.09
N TRP A 4 24.60 39.26 14.04
CA TRP A 4 24.36 38.20 13.08
C TRP A 4 25.11 36.95 13.54
N TRP A 5 24.53 36.08 14.37
CA TRP A 5 24.94 34.68 14.53
C TRP A 5 23.81 33.89 15.21
N LEU A 6 23.66 32.63 14.79
CA LEU A 6 22.82 31.55 15.34
C LEU A 6 21.47 31.27 14.66
N PHE A 7 21.54 30.80 13.41
CA PHE A 7 20.79 29.59 13.04
C PHE A 7 21.76 28.60 12.39
N PRO A 8 22.30 27.62 13.14
CA PRO A 8 22.87 26.44 12.52
C PRO A 8 21.70 25.58 12.04
N ASN A 9 21.67 25.22 10.75
CA ASN A 9 20.91 24.10 10.12
C ASN A 9 20.18 24.41 8.81
N TRP A 10 20.40 25.55 8.13
CA TRP A 10 19.79 25.75 6.80
C TRP A 10 20.31 24.75 5.76
N ARG A 11 21.58 24.33 5.86
CA ARG A 11 22.15 23.24 5.05
C ARG A 11 21.48 21.88 5.31
N VAL A 12 21.04 21.64 6.54
CA VAL A 12 20.31 20.40 6.92
C VAL A 12 18.88 20.43 6.34
N CYS A 13 18.24 21.60 6.28
CA CYS A 13 16.97 21.76 5.58
C CYS A 13 17.11 21.66 4.05
N LEU A 14 18.21 22.17 3.48
CA LEU A 14 18.48 22.08 2.04
C LEU A 14 18.83 20.65 1.61
N ASP A 15 19.59 19.92 2.42
CA ASP A 15 19.87 18.50 2.21
C ASP A 15 18.59 17.65 2.39
N ALA A 16 17.69 18.02 3.32
CA ALA A 16 16.40 17.34 3.48
C ALA A 16 15.43 17.59 2.31
N VAL A 17 15.43 18.80 1.73
CA VAL A 17 14.56 19.17 0.59
C VAL A 17 15.09 18.62 -0.73
N LEU A 18 16.41 18.64 -0.94
CA LEU A 18 17.04 17.99 -2.10
C LEU A 18 16.92 16.45 -2.03
N CYS A 19 16.89 15.87 -0.84
CA CYS A 19 16.58 14.46 -0.65
C CYS A 19 15.10 14.17 -0.94
N PHE A 20 14.17 15.05 -0.55
CA PHE A 20 12.72 14.88 -0.81
C PHE A 20 12.33 15.10 -2.28
N ALA A 21 12.99 16.00 -3.00
CA ALA A 21 12.66 16.32 -4.39
C ALA A 21 13.22 15.29 -5.41
N PHE A 22 14.30 14.59 -5.07
CA PHE A 22 14.75 13.42 -5.85
C PHE A 22 13.88 12.16 -5.61
N LEU A 23 12.92 12.23 -4.68
CA LEU A 23 12.15 11.10 -4.15
C LEU A 23 10.73 10.96 -4.73
N CYS A 24 10.31 11.85 -5.63
CA CYS A 24 8.95 11.85 -6.20
C CYS A 24 8.87 11.52 -7.69
N LEU A 25 9.99 11.14 -8.32
CA LEU A 25 10.06 10.72 -9.73
C LEU A 25 10.89 9.45 -9.89
N VAL A 26 10.59 8.42 -9.11
CA VAL A 26 10.78 7.01 -9.52
C VAL A 26 9.56 6.23 -9.05
N ILE A 27 9.06 5.46 -10.00
CA ILE A 27 7.85 4.67 -10.00
C ILE A 27 8.00 3.54 -8.96
N SER A 28 6.86 3.07 -8.47
CA SER A 28 6.71 1.96 -7.52
C SER A 28 7.66 0.79 -7.75
N GLU A 29 8.57 0.55 -6.81
CA GLU A 29 9.55 -0.51 -6.98
C GLU A 29 9.05 -1.81 -6.33
N ALA A 30 9.15 -2.93 -7.03
CA ALA A 30 8.50 -4.20 -6.71
C ALA A 30 9.53 -5.33 -6.84
N TRP A 31 10.08 -5.69 -5.69
CA TRP A 31 11.27 -6.50 -5.50
C TRP A 31 10.91 -7.92 -5.08
N GLY A 32 9.87 -8.50 -5.69
CA GLY A 32 9.46 -9.88 -5.46
C GLY A 32 9.02 -10.20 -4.03
N PHE A 33 8.36 -11.34 -3.85
CA PHE A 33 7.91 -11.80 -2.53
C PHE A 33 8.66 -13.06 -2.09
N ALA A 34 8.50 -13.45 -0.82
CA ALA A 34 8.98 -14.74 -0.32
C ALA A 34 7.83 -15.54 0.29
N LEU A 35 8.02 -16.87 0.37
CA LEU A 35 7.05 -17.81 0.92
C LEU A 35 7.65 -18.50 2.16
N LEU A 36 6.81 -18.81 3.14
CA LEU A 36 7.21 -19.67 4.25
C LEU A 36 7.61 -21.04 3.74
N ARG A 37 8.69 -21.60 4.29
CA ARG A 37 9.21 -22.93 3.93
C ARG A 37 9.32 -23.11 2.42
N ASP A 38 9.96 -22.17 1.76
CA ASP A 38 10.26 -22.36 0.35
C ASP A 38 11.19 -23.58 0.18
N SER A 39 10.76 -24.51 -0.66
CA SER A 39 11.58 -25.69 -0.95
C SER A 39 12.73 -25.28 -1.87
N ALA A 40 13.84 -24.80 -1.30
CA ALA A 40 14.98 -24.19 -2.01
C ALA A 40 15.59 -25.05 -3.13
N HIS A 41 15.42 -26.37 -3.02
CA HIS A 41 15.89 -27.36 -3.98
C HIS A 41 14.94 -27.55 -5.18
N LEU A 42 13.72 -27.04 -5.12
CA LEU A 42 12.74 -27.12 -6.19
C LEU A 42 12.79 -25.85 -7.08
N PRO A 43 12.47 -25.99 -8.39
CA PRO A 43 12.16 -24.86 -9.26
C PRO A 43 11.11 -23.93 -8.65
N ALA A 44 11.17 -22.62 -8.96
CA ALA A 44 10.27 -21.62 -8.38
C ALA A 44 8.78 -22.00 -8.43
N PRO A 45 8.22 -22.42 -9.59
CA PRO A 45 6.81 -22.80 -9.66
C PRO A 45 6.45 -23.98 -8.75
N GLN A 46 7.34 -24.97 -8.64
CA GLN A 46 7.11 -26.16 -7.81
C GLN A 46 7.23 -25.82 -6.32
N ALA A 47 8.21 -24.99 -5.95
CA ALA A 47 8.35 -24.49 -4.59
C ALA A 47 7.12 -23.68 -4.18
N ALA A 48 6.69 -22.75 -5.04
CA ALA A 48 5.48 -21.96 -4.84
C ALA A 48 4.25 -22.85 -4.73
N ALA A 49 4.08 -23.86 -5.59
CA ALA A 49 2.95 -24.79 -5.49
C ALA A 49 2.92 -25.56 -4.16
N SER A 50 4.08 -25.96 -3.64
CA SER A 50 4.19 -26.70 -2.38
C SER A 50 4.05 -25.85 -1.11
N ALA A 51 4.19 -24.51 -1.23
CA ALA A 51 4.24 -23.62 -0.08
C ALA A 51 2.96 -23.68 0.78
N PRO A 52 3.08 -23.59 2.13
CA PRO A 52 1.96 -23.61 3.05
C PRO A 52 0.95 -22.50 2.76
N ARG A 53 -0.35 -22.82 2.82
CA ARG A 53 -1.46 -21.84 2.75
C ARG A 53 -2.76 -22.42 3.30
N TRP A 54 -3.74 -21.58 3.56
CA TRP A 54 -5.10 -22.04 3.91
C TRP A 54 -5.79 -22.70 2.71
N SER A 55 -6.52 -23.79 2.93
CA SER A 55 -7.33 -24.44 1.89
C SER A 55 -8.60 -23.64 1.62
N ALA A 56 -8.99 -23.51 0.35
CA ALA A 56 -10.23 -22.84 -0.04
C ALA A 56 -11.51 -23.62 0.34
N ALA A 57 -11.37 -24.92 0.60
CA ALA A 57 -12.45 -25.79 1.06
C ALA A 57 -12.00 -26.59 2.30
N PRO A 58 -12.95 -27.06 3.14
CA PRO A 58 -12.66 -27.92 4.27
C PRO A 58 -11.81 -29.14 3.87
N VAL A 59 -10.82 -29.46 4.67
CA VAL A 59 -10.02 -30.69 4.53
C VAL A 59 -10.44 -31.71 5.59
N SER A 60 -10.30 -33.00 5.28
CA SER A 60 -10.82 -34.09 6.13
C SER A 60 -10.31 -34.08 7.57
N PHE A 61 -9.07 -33.64 7.77
CA PHE A 61 -8.44 -33.56 9.10
C PHE A 61 -8.63 -32.20 9.78
N ALA A 62 -9.25 -31.20 9.14
CA ALA A 62 -9.52 -29.89 9.73
C ALA A 62 -10.80 -29.30 9.10
N PRO A 63 -11.98 -29.92 9.34
CA PRO A 63 -13.20 -29.60 8.60
C PRO A 63 -13.80 -28.23 8.95
N ASN A 64 -13.38 -27.62 10.06
CA ASN A 64 -13.84 -26.31 10.53
C ASN A 64 -12.76 -25.23 10.33
N ARG A 65 -11.77 -25.48 9.46
CA ARG A 65 -10.64 -24.58 9.21
C ARG A 65 -10.52 -24.32 7.71
N GLY A 66 -10.01 -23.16 7.32
CA GLY A 66 -9.80 -22.73 5.93
C GLY A 66 -10.68 -21.56 5.52
N LEU A 67 -10.65 -21.22 4.22
CA LEU A 67 -11.25 -19.98 3.73
C LEU A 67 -12.76 -20.05 3.44
N HIS A 68 -13.39 -21.19 3.73
CA HIS A 68 -14.74 -21.51 3.24
C HIS A 68 -15.85 -20.76 3.99
N ASP A 69 -15.58 -20.32 5.21
CA ASP A 69 -16.45 -19.53 6.07
C ASP A 69 -15.78 -18.24 6.58
N GLY A 70 -14.60 -17.92 6.06
CA GLY A 70 -13.75 -16.82 6.50
C GLY A 70 -12.86 -17.21 7.68
N ILE A 71 -11.68 -16.61 7.77
CA ILE A 71 -10.71 -16.94 8.82
C ILE A 71 -11.18 -16.33 10.14
N GLN A 72 -11.39 -17.16 11.16
CA GLN A 72 -11.75 -16.71 12.51
C GLN A 72 -10.53 -16.12 13.20
N VAL A 73 -10.63 -14.87 13.68
CA VAL A 73 -9.52 -14.18 14.35
C VAL A 73 -9.93 -13.70 15.74
N GLY A 74 -9.34 -14.29 16.78
CA GLY A 74 -9.48 -13.85 18.17
C GLY A 74 -8.43 -12.80 18.53
N VAL A 75 -8.82 -11.74 19.21
CA VAL A 75 -7.90 -10.68 19.65
C VAL A 75 -8.15 -10.32 21.11
N VAL A 76 -7.08 -10.17 21.89
CA VAL A 76 -7.21 -9.75 23.30
C VAL A 76 -7.91 -8.39 23.43
N ALA A 77 -8.79 -8.27 24.43
CA ALA A 77 -9.77 -7.18 24.49
C ALA A 77 -9.17 -5.76 24.64
N ASN A 78 -8.08 -5.63 25.40
CA ASN A 78 -7.46 -4.34 25.75
C ASN A 78 -5.95 -4.39 25.45
N VAL A 79 -5.59 -4.28 24.18
CA VAL A 79 -4.20 -4.43 23.74
C VAL A 79 -3.29 -3.37 24.35
N LEU A 80 -3.70 -2.09 24.45
CA LEU A 80 -2.80 -1.07 25.01
C LEU A 80 -2.56 -1.26 26.51
N ALA A 81 -3.57 -1.70 27.25
CA ALA A 81 -3.44 -2.06 28.65
C ALA A 81 -2.48 -3.25 28.83
N GLU A 82 -2.62 -4.30 28.02
CA GLU A 82 -1.72 -5.45 28.01
C GLU A 82 -0.27 -5.09 27.60
N LEU A 83 -0.11 -4.10 26.71
CA LEU A 83 1.19 -3.53 26.35
C LEU A 83 1.77 -2.61 27.45
N GLY A 84 0.97 -2.25 28.46
CA GLY A 84 1.37 -1.28 29.50
C GLY A 84 1.56 0.15 28.97
N LEU A 85 0.86 0.52 27.89
CA LEU A 85 0.99 1.81 27.21
C LEU A 85 -0.24 2.73 27.36
N ALA A 86 -1.38 2.19 27.79
CA ALA A 86 -2.67 2.88 27.78
C ALA A 86 -2.64 4.26 28.46
N GLU A 87 -2.26 4.31 29.74
CA GLU A 87 -2.23 5.54 30.55
C GLU A 87 -1.14 6.53 30.09
N GLU A 88 0.04 6.01 29.75
CA GLU A 88 1.18 6.83 29.30
C GLU A 88 0.88 7.55 27.98
N THR A 89 0.33 6.81 27.02
CA THR A 89 -0.02 7.33 25.70
C THR A 89 -1.20 8.32 25.80
N ALA A 90 -2.18 8.01 26.65
CA ALA A 90 -3.32 8.90 26.94
C ALA A 90 -2.85 10.25 27.48
N ALA A 91 -1.96 10.23 28.48
CA ALA A 91 -1.41 11.43 29.07
C ALA A 91 -0.57 12.25 28.06
N HIS A 92 0.25 11.58 27.24
CA HIS A 92 1.11 12.24 26.26
C HIS A 92 0.31 13.01 25.20
N TYR A 93 -0.70 12.37 24.60
CA TYR A 93 -1.51 12.97 23.54
C TYR A 93 -2.76 13.71 24.03
N GLN A 94 -2.99 13.74 25.35
CA GLN A 94 -4.16 14.37 25.96
C GLN A 94 -5.50 13.78 25.47
N VAL A 95 -5.55 12.46 25.36
CA VAL A 95 -6.73 11.69 24.91
C VAL A 95 -7.18 10.74 26.02
N ALA A 96 -8.48 10.44 26.11
CA ALA A 96 -8.98 9.47 27.08
C ALA A 96 -8.52 8.04 26.75
N VAL A 97 -8.15 7.25 27.77
CA VAL A 97 -7.69 5.85 27.62
C VAL A 97 -8.67 5.00 26.80
N GLY A 98 -9.97 5.10 27.07
CA GLY A 98 -10.98 4.32 26.33
C GLY A 98 -11.05 4.66 24.83
N VAL A 99 -10.74 5.90 24.44
CA VAL A 99 -10.66 6.30 23.03
C VAL A 99 -9.41 5.71 22.37
N LEU A 100 -8.29 5.62 23.10
CA LEU A 100 -7.07 4.99 22.59
C LEU A 100 -7.22 3.47 22.44
N GLU A 101 -7.90 2.79 23.37
CA GLU A 101 -8.18 1.36 23.23
C GLU A 101 -9.11 1.09 22.04
N GLU A 102 -10.10 1.95 21.79
CA GLU A 102 -10.95 1.84 20.59
C GLU A 102 -10.15 2.08 19.30
N LEU A 103 -9.25 3.07 19.30
CA LEU A 103 -8.35 3.30 18.17
C LEU A 103 -7.44 2.08 17.94
N ALA A 104 -6.87 1.50 19.00
CA ALA A 104 -6.04 0.31 18.88
C ALA A 104 -6.85 -0.87 18.33
N ARG A 105 -8.09 -1.08 18.79
CA ARG A 105 -9.00 -2.09 18.25
C ARG A 105 -9.21 -1.92 16.75
N GLN A 106 -9.52 -0.70 16.31
CA GLN A 106 -9.71 -0.37 14.90
C GLN A 106 -8.44 -0.64 14.09
N VAL A 107 -7.30 -0.15 14.55
CA VAL A 107 -5.99 -0.29 13.92
C VAL A 107 -5.56 -1.75 13.75
N ILE A 108 -5.76 -2.58 14.78
CA ILE A 108 -5.47 -4.02 14.71
C ILE A 108 -6.40 -4.68 13.70
N SER A 109 -7.68 -4.33 13.73
CA SER A 109 -8.66 -4.84 12.77
C SER A 109 -8.30 -4.46 11.32
N ASP A 110 -7.86 -3.22 11.10
CA ASP A 110 -7.41 -2.74 9.79
C ASP A 110 -6.11 -3.40 9.33
N GLY A 111 -5.21 -3.72 10.27
CA GLY A 111 -4.00 -4.50 9.99
C GLY A 111 -4.33 -5.91 9.52
N ILE A 112 -5.22 -6.61 10.22
CA ILE A 112 -5.72 -7.94 9.84
C ILE A 112 -6.39 -7.88 8.46
N ARG A 113 -7.31 -6.91 8.28
CA ARG A 113 -8.11 -6.81 7.06
C ARG A 113 -7.36 -6.21 5.86
N SER A 114 -6.13 -5.72 6.04
CA SER A 114 -5.30 -5.22 4.94
C SER A 114 -5.10 -6.25 3.82
N TRP A 115 -5.17 -7.53 4.16
CA TRP A 115 -5.02 -8.65 3.23
C TRP A 115 -6.31 -9.08 2.53
N GLU A 116 -7.48 -8.57 2.92
CA GLU A 116 -8.77 -9.02 2.35
C GLU A 116 -8.86 -8.76 0.84
N TYR A 117 -9.02 -9.84 0.07
CA TYR A 117 -9.23 -9.78 -1.37
C TYR A 117 -9.87 -11.08 -1.87
N GLY A 118 -10.85 -10.97 -2.77
CA GLY A 118 -11.60 -12.14 -3.24
C GLY A 118 -12.21 -12.97 -2.10
N PRO A 119 -11.88 -14.27 -1.96
CA PRO A 119 -12.38 -15.14 -0.90
C PRO A 119 -11.64 -14.99 0.45
N LEU A 120 -10.51 -14.26 0.48
CA LEU A 120 -9.79 -14.03 1.73
C LEU A 120 -10.54 -13.00 2.57
N ARG A 121 -11.12 -13.44 3.69
CA ARG A 121 -11.96 -12.65 4.60
C ARG A 121 -11.64 -13.03 6.04
N PHE A 122 -11.73 -12.08 6.96
CA PHE A 122 -11.46 -12.29 8.38
C PHE A 122 -12.67 -11.93 9.25
N ASP A 123 -13.10 -12.89 10.07
CA ASP A 123 -14.06 -12.66 11.15
C ASP A 123 -13.30 -12.31 12.44
N VAL A 124 -13.11 -11.02 12.67
CA VAL A 124 -12.32 -10.50 13.79
C VAL A 124 -13.20 -10.29 15.02
N GLN A 125 -12.88 -10.99 16.10
CA GLN A 125 -13.57 -10.94 17.38
C GLN A 125 -12.62 -10.51 18.49
N PHE A 126 -13.07 -9.59 19.36
CA PHE A 126 -12.30 -9.11 20.50
C PHE A 126 -12.84 -9.70 21.81
N GLY A 127 -11.94 -10.18 22.66
CA GLY A 127 -12.27 -10.93 23.87
C GLY A 127 -11.26 -12.06 24.06
N ASP A 128 -10.97 -12.43 25.32
CA ASP A 128 -9.91 -13.37 25.74
C ASP A 128 -9.64 -14.51 24.72
N PRO A 129 -8.67 -14.33 23.79
CA PRO A 129 -8.42 -15.31 22.74
C PRO A 129 -7.85 -16.59 23.36
N GLU A 130 -8.32 -17.74 22.90
CA GLU A 130 -7.82 -19.04 23.33
C GLU A 130 -6.62 -19.42 22.48
N ILE A 131 -5.41 -19.34 23.05
CA ILE A 131 -4.19 -19.77 22.36
C ILE A 131 -4.09 -21.30 22.45
N GLU A 132 -4.76 -22.00 21.54
CA GLU A 132 -4.65 -23.45 21.44
C GLU A 132 -3.98 -23.87 20.13
N PRO A 133 -2.87 -24.62 20.16
CA PRO A 133 -2.16 -24.97 18.95
C PRO A 133 -2.96 -25.95 18.08
N GLY A 134 -3.18 -25.58 16.81
CA GLY A 134 -3.71 -26.48 15.79
C GLY A 134 -5.21 -26.31 15.52
N GLU A 135 -6.04 -27.25 15.97
CA GLU A 135 -7.48 -27.32 15.62
C GLU A 135 -8.43 -26.85 16.73
N GLU A 136 -7.90 -26.41 17.87
CA GLU A 136 -8.64 -25.82 19.00
C GLU A 136 -8.47 -24.28 18.96
N GLY A 137 -9.34 -23.48 19.60
CA GLY A 137 -9.28 -22.00 19.54
C GLY A 137 -9.72 -21.37 18.20
N ASN A 138 -9.40 -20.09 17.98
CA ASN A 138 -9.67 -19.43 16.69
C ASN A 138 -8.63 -19.88 15.64
N GLU A 139 -8.82 -19.53 14.37
CA GLU A 139 -7.84 -19.84 13.33
C GLU A 139 -6.59 -18.97 13.42
N ILE A 140 -6.79 -17.73 13.86
CA ILE A 140 -5.72 -16.84 14.25
C ILE A 140 -6.01 -16.23 15.62
N ASP A 141 -5.12 -16.42 16.59
CA ASP A 141 -5.23 -15.75 17.88
C ASP A 141 -4.12 -14.68 18.04
N VAL A 142 -4.53 -13.44 18.30
CA VAL A 142 -3.64 -12.28 18.46
C VAL A 142 -3.56 -11.89 19.93
N VAL A 143 -2.38 -12.09 20.51
CA VAL A 143 -2.13 -11.88 21.94
C VAL A 143 -0.96 -10.97 22.20
N VAL A 144 -0.88 -10.42 23.42
CA VAL A 144 0.28 -9.69 23.90
C VAL A 144 1.12 -10.61 24.77
N GLY A 145 2.41 -10.71 24.47
CA GLY A 145 3.30 -11.62 25.17
C GLY A 145 4.77 -11.30 24.95
N ASN A 146 5.62 -12.30 25.12
CA ASN A 146 7.06 -12.19 24.88
C ASN A 146 7.41 -12.87 23.56
N ALA A 147 7.99 -12.12 22.63
CA ALA A 147 8.50 -12.61 21.35
C ALA A 147 10.04 -12.43 21.21
N GLY A 148 10.75 -12.43 22.35
CA GLY A 148 12.21 -12.27 22.38
C GLY A 148 12.68 -10.91 21.83
N THR A 149 13.47 -10.95 20.76
CA THR A 149 14.03 -9.75 20.13
C THR A 149 13.12 -9.12 19.06
N TYR A 150 12.03 -9.79 18.68
CA TYR A 150 11.14 -9.36 17.60
C TYR A 150 10.00 -8.48 18.13
N PHE A 151 9.42 -7.64 17.27
CA PHE A 151 8.24 -6.83 17.60
C PHE A 151 6.95 -7.66 17.61
N GLY A 152 6.88 -8.66 16.74
CA GLY A 152 5.83 -9.67 16.71
C GLY A 152 6.45 -11.03 16.42
N TRP A 153 5.66 -12.08 16.61
CA TRP A 153 6.02 -13.42 16.21
C TRP A 153 4.78 -14.21 15.83
N THR A 154 4.82 -14.82 14.65
CA THR A 154 3.76 -15.69 14.16
C THR A 154 4.19 -17.14 14.23
N SER A 155 3.41 -17.95 14.95
CA SER A 155 3.54 -19.41 14.96
C SER A 155 2.50 -19.98 14.02
N VAL A 156 2.88 -20.87 13.11
CA VAL A 156 1.96 -21.43 12.11
C VAL A 156 2.04 -22.95 12.16
N TRP A 157 0.89 -23.61 12.08
CA TRP A 157 0.78 -25.06 12.00
C TRP A 157 0.16 -25.47 10.67
N TRP A 158 0.73 -26.49 10.05
CA TRP A 158 0.23 -27.04 8.79
C TRP A 158 0.33 -28.55 8.77
N ARG A 159 -0.52 -29.16 7.93
CA ARG A 159 -0.50 -30.58 7.61
C ARG A 159 -0.62 -30.76 6.10
N PHE A 160 0.10 -31.73 5.57
CA PHE A 160 0.05 -32.06 4.15
C PHE A 160 -1.35 -32.57 3.77
N SER A 161 -1.86 -32.10 2.64
CA SER A 161 -3.10 -32.59 2.03
C SER A 161 -2.91 -32.82 0.53
N GLU A 162 -3.28 -34.01 0.05
CA GLU A 162 -3.31 -34.33 -1.38
C GLU A 162 -4.46 -33.61 -2.10
N GLU A 163 -5.51 -33.24 -1.37
CA GLU A 163 -6.74 -32.66 -1.93
C GLU A 163 -6.86 -31.15 -1.68
N ARG A 164 -5.76 -30.48 -1.26
CA ARG A 164 -5.78 -29.04 -0.95
C ARG A 164 -6.27 -28.25 -2.17
N LEU A 165 -7.25 -27.39 -1.93
CA LEU A 165 -7.90 -26.58 -2.97
C LEU A 165 -7.39 -25.14 -2.91
N LEU A 166 -7.00 -24.61 -4.07
CA LEU A 166 -6.71 -23.19 -4.25
C LEU A 166 -8.01 -22.39 -4.41
N THR A 167 -7.95 -21.09 -4.18
CA THR A 167 -9.09 -20.16 -4.29
C THR A 167 -9.65 -20.01 -5.71
N ASN A 168 -8.88 -20.38 -6.73
CA ASN A 168 -9.34 -20.49 -8.12
C ASN A 168 -10.05 -21.82 -8.44
N GLY A 169 -10.13 -22.74 -7.46
CA GLY A 169 -10.77 -24.05 -7.59
C GLY A 169 -9.86 -25.17 -8.11
N GLN A 170 -8.56 -24.90 -8.36
CA GLN A 170 -7.61 -25.94 -8.73
C GLN A 170 -7.14 -26.73 -7.51
N GLN A 171 -6.96 -28.05 -7.68
CA GLN A 171 -6.29 -28.87 -6.67
C GLN A 171 -4.77 -28.71 -6.80
N SER A 172 -4.11 -28.43 -5.67
CA SER A 172 -2.65 -28.28 -5.60
C SER A 172 -2.15 -28.92 -4.31
N PRO A 173 -1.75 -30.21 -4.33
CA PRO A 173 -1.23 -30.91 -3.17
C PRO A 173 -0.13 -30.12 -2.46
N GLY A 174 -0.14 -30.12 -1.12
CA GLY A 174 0.85 -29.40 -0.33
C GLY A 174 0.43 -29.17 1.11
N ASP A 175 1.25 -28.40 1.82
CA ASP A 175 0.97 -28.05 3.21
C ASP A 175 -0.24 -27.11 3.30
N THR A 176 -1.23 -27.54 4.09
CA THR A 176 -2.44 -26.77 4.43
C THR A 176 -2.26 -26.19 5.81
N ILE A 177 -2.34 -24.86 5.94
CA ILE A 177 -2.37 -24.18 7.24
C ILE A 177 -3.67 -24.57 7.94
N ILE A 178 -3.58 -24.94 9.22
CA ILE A 178 -4.71 -25.33 10.07
C ILE A 178 -4.93 -24.40 11.25
N GLY A 179 -3.96 -23.53 11.55
CA GLY A 179 -3.97 -22.57 12.66
C GLY A 179 -2.73 -21.70 12.60
N ALA A 180 -2.81 -20.47 13.11
CA ALA A 180 -1.65 -19.59 13.28
C ALA A 180 -1.83 -18.56 14.40
N ASP A 181 -0.91 -18.46 15.35
CA ASP A 181 -1.02 -17.50 16.45
C ASP A 181 0.01 -16.38 16.35
N ILE A 182 -0.42 -15.17 16.66
CA ILE A 182 0.38 -13.94 16.61
C ILE A 182 0.62 -13.44 18.03
N THR A 183 1.88 -13.35 18.42
CA THR A 183 2.31 -12.70 19.67
C THR A 183 2.86 -11.31 19.38
N LEU A 184 2.15 -10.27 19.81
CA LEU A 184 2.64 -8.90 19.88
C LEU A 184 3.58 -8.75 21.08
N ASN A 185 4.83 -8.35 20.84
CA ASN A 185 5.85 -8.27 21.89
C ASN A 185 5.60 -7.07 22.81
N ARG A 186 5.20 -7.35 24.05
CA ARG A 186 4.88 -6.36 25.07
C ARG A 186 5.99 -5.31 25.22
N ASP A 187 7.20 -5.76 25.52
CA ASP A 187 8.29 -4.87 25.90
C ASP A 187 8.81 -4.09 24.68
N ARG A 188 8.97 -4.76 23.53
CA ARG A 188 9.51 -4.13 22.32
C ARG A 188 8.57 -3.08 21.77
N ILE A 189 7.28 -3.39 21.66
CA ILE A 189 6.28 -2.44 21.15
C ILE A 189 6.19 -1.24 22.10
N ALA A 190 6.19 -1.47 23.42
CA ALA A 190 6.18 -0.39 24.39
C ALA A 190 7.39 0.54 24.27
N ASP A 191 8.59 0.00 24.15
CA ASP A 191 9.81 0.80 24.00
C ASP A 191 9.82 1.60 22.70
N ALA A 192 9.36 1.03 21.58
CA ALA A 192 9.26 1.75 20.32
C ALA A 192 8.21 2.86 20.36
N ALA A 193 7.04 2.61 20.96
CA ALA A 193 6.01 3.64 21.12
C ALA A 193 6.55 4.82 21.95
N ARG A 194 7.25 4.56 23.06
CA ARG A 194 7.91 5.60 23.86
C ARG A 194 8.96 6.37 23.08
N ALA A 195 9.76 5.69 22.26
CA ALA A 195 10.75 6.35 21.40
C ALA A 195 10.08 7.28 20.38
N LEU A 196 9.00 6.84 19.72
CA LEU A 196 8.26 7.65 18.76
C LEU A 196 7.60 8.87 19.44
N MET A 197 7.01 8.69 20.63
CA MET A 197 6.50 9.81 21.44
C MET A 197 7.61 10.79 21.83
N GLY A 198 8.78 10.28 22.24
CA GLY A 198 9.96 11.09 22.56
C GLY A 198 10.51 11.88 21.36
N LEU A 199 10.34 11.37 20.15
CA LEU A 199 10.63 12.05 18.88
C LEU A 199 9.52 13.01 18.43
N GLY A 200 8.44 13.15 19.20
CA GLY A 200 7.31 14.03 18.89
C GLY A 200 6.48 13.56 17.70
N GLN A 201 6.49 12.26 17.39
CA GLN A 201 5.66 11.72 16.31
C GLN A 201 4.17 11.85 16.66
N PRO A 202 3.31 12.17 15.69
CA PRO A 202 1.88 12.29 15.92
C PRO A 202 1.24 10.92 16.19
N LEU A 203 0.12 10.91 16.91
CA LEU A 203 -0.58 9.67 17.29
C LEU A 203 -0.91 8.76 16.08
N HIS A 204 -1.24 9.34 14.93
CA HIS A 204 -1.53 8.55 13.73
C HIS A 204 -0.32 7.75 13.20
N VAL A 205 0.91 8.19 13.46
CA VAL A 205 2.12 7.42 13.11
C VAL A 205 2.28 6.22 14.04
N LEU A 206 1.97 6.36 15.33
CA LEU A 206 1.97 5.21 16.25
C LEU A 206 0.89 4.19 15.88
N ALA A 207 -0.30 4.69 15.52
CA ALA A 207 -1.40 3.86 15.02
C ALA A 207 -0.99 3.10 13.74
N ALA A 208 -0.45 3.80 12.74
CA ALA A 208 0.02 3.19 11.50
C ALA A 208 1.16 2.18 11.75
N ALA A 209 2.09 2.47 12.67
CA ALA A 209 3.16 1.52 13.05
C ALA A 209 2.60 0.21 13.64
N LEU A 210 1.59 0.29 14.51
CA LEU A 210 0.90 -0.89 15.03
C LEU A 210 0.15 -1.63 13.92
N GLN A 211 -0.52 -0.91 13.03
CA GLN A 211 -1.20 -1.51 11.88
C GLN A 211 -0.22 -2.29 10.99
N VAL A 212 0.94 -1.70 10.70
CA VAL A 212 2.02 -2.30 9.91
C VAL A 212 2.51 -3.59 10.55
N LEU A 213 2.76 -3.57 11.86
CA LEU A 213 3.18 -4.75 12.61
C LEU A 213 2.13 -5.86 12.53
N VAL A 214 0.87 -5.54 12.79
CA VAL A 214 -0.22 -6.54 12.76
C VAL A 214 -0.36 -7.12 11.35
N ALA A 215 -0.35 -6.29 10.32
CA ALA A 215 -0.44 -6.73 8.94
C ALA A 215 0.77 -7.59 8.52
N HIS A 216 1.98 -7.29 8.99
CA HIS A 216 3.17 -8.11 8.77
C HIS A 216 2.99 -9.52 9.36
N GLU A 217 2.59 -9.62 10.62
CA GLU A 217 2.38 -10.92 11.28
C GLU A 217 1.23 -11.70 10.63
N VAL A 218 0.17 -11.03 10.18
CA VAL A 218 -0.92 -11.67 9.42
C VAL A 218 -0.40 -12.20 8.08
N GLY A 219 0.54 -11.52 7.42
CA GLY A 219 1.16 -12.04 6.20
C GLY A 219 1.89 -13.37 6.45
N HIS A 220 2.57 -13.54 7.58
CA HIS A 220 3.11 -14.85 7.99
C HIS A 220 2.01 -15.88 8.23
N ALA A 221 0.92 -15.51 8.91
CA ALA A 221 -0.22 -16.39 9.15
C ALA A 221 -0.90 -16.84 7.84
N LEU A 222 -0.70 -16.07 6.76
CA LEU A 222 -1.15 -16.39 5.40
C LEU A 222 -0.14 -17.21 4.59
N GLY A 223 1.08 -17.44 5.08
CA GLY A 223 2.09 -18.24 4.38
C GLY A 223 3.20 -17.43 3.70
N LEU A 224 3.26 -16.11 3.88
CA LEU A 224 4.32 -15.27 3.33
C LEU A 224 5.58 -15.29 4.22
N GLY A 225 6.74 -15.30 3.59
CA GLY A 225 8.03 -15.19 4.25
C GLY A 225 8.63 -13.79 4.13
N HIS A 226 9.79 -13.60 4.73
CA HIS A 226 10.57 -12.37 4.58
C HIS A 226 11.34 -12.37 3.25
N PRO A 227 11.13 -11.39 2.35
CA PRO A 227 11.88 -11.30 1.10
C PRO A 227 13.39 -11.32 1.32
N ASN A 228 13.90 -10.57 2.29
CA ASN A 228 15.32 -10.45 2.61
C ASN A 228 15.95 -11.65 3.34
N GLU A 229 15.18 -12.68 3.68
CA GLU A 229 15.66 -13.90 4.34
C GLU A 229 15.40 -15.17 3.51
N GLY A 230 14.70 -15.04 2.37
CA GLY A 230 14.26 -16.14 1.52
C GLY A 230 14.71 -16.02 0.06
N ARG A 231 14.11 -16.86 -0.80
CA ARG A 231 14.19 -16.67 -2.25
C ARG A 231 13.14 -15.64 -2.67
N PHE A 232 13.57 -14.68 -3.48
CA PHE A 232 12.71 -13.68 -4.10
C PHE A 232 12.03 -14.29 -5.32
N PHE A 233 10.71 -14.46 -5.23
CA PHE A 233 9.86 -14.88 -6.33
C PHE A 233 9.39 -13.66 -7.10
N ASP A 234 9.57 -13.72 -8.41
CA ASP A 234 9.15 -12.69 -9.35
C ASP A 234 8.59 -13.38 -10.62
N THR A 235 7.84 -12.65 -11.44
CA THR A 235 7.37 -13.10 -12.76
C THR A 235 8.35 -12.77 -13.88
N ASP A 236 9.27 -11.83 -13.66
CA ASP A 236 10.31 -11.50 -14.62
C ASP A 236 11.66 -11.17 -13.94
N ALA A 237 12.47 -10.30 -14.54
CA ALA A 237 13.78 -9.90 -14.04
C ALA A 237 13.85 -8.38 -13.75
N ASP A 238 12.71 -7.68 -13.79
CA ASP A 238 12.55 -6.27 -13.53
C ASP A 238 11.99 -6.04 -12.12
N PRO A 239 12.86 -5.80 -11.11
CA PRO A 239 12.43 -5.65 -9.72
C PRO A 239 11.75 -4.30 -9.44
N TYR A 240 11.28 -3.60 -10.48
CA TYR A 240 10.65 -2.29 -10.39
C TYR A 240 9.21 -2.31 -10.90
N ASN A 241 8.68 -3.46 -11.34
CA ASN A 241 7.35 -3.54 -11.90
C ASN A 241 6.42 -4.40 -11.04
N ARG A 242 5.12 -4.08 -11.07
CA ARG A 242 4.15 -4.92 -10.39
C ARG A 242 4.24 -6.34 -10.98
N MET A 243 4.17 -7.34 -10.10
CA MET A 243 4.02 -8.71 -10.52
C MET A 243 2.58 -8.95 -11.01
N GLU A 244 2.44 -9.48 -12.23
CA GLU A 244 1.13 -9.88 -12.76
C GLU A 244 0.93 -11.39 -12.61
N ILE A 245 0.09 -11.78 -11.65
CA ILE A 245 -0.23 -13.19 -11.41
C ILE A 245 -1.42 -13.62 -12.27
N ASP A 246 -1.24 -14.65 -13.10
CA ASP A 246 -2.34 -15.28 -13.84
C ASP A 246 -3.20 -16.09 -12.86
N PRO A 247 -4.44 -15.71 -12.56
CA PRO A 247 -5.25 -16.40 -11.56
C PRO A 247 -5.66 -17.82 -11.98
N LEU A 248 -5.52 -18.18 -13.27
CA LEU A 248 -5.77 -19.54 -13.75
C LEU A 248 -4.52 -20.42 -13.72
N ASP A 249 -3.33 -19.83 -13.62
CA ASP A 249 -2.06 -20.53 -13.45
C ASP A 249 -1.10 -19.66 -12.60
N PRO A 250 -1.35 -19.56 -11.29
CA PRO A 250 -0.67 -18.58 -10.42
C PRO A 250 0.83 -18.85 -10.24
N PHE A 251 1.30 -20.02 -10.67
CA PHE A 251 2.70 -20.40 -10.58
C PHE A 251 3.43 -20.23 -11.92
N ARG A 252 2.70 -19.85 -12.98
CA ARG A 252 3.27 -19.62 -14.30
C ARG A 252 4.31 -18.52 -14.23
N ASP A 253 5.38 -18.70 -14.99
CA ASP A 253 6.44 -17.70 -15.17
C ASP A 253 7.19 -17.29 -13.89
N LEU A 254 6.86 -17.87 -12.71
CA LEU A 254 7.58 -17.63 -11.47
C LEU A 254 9.05 -18.04 -11.61
N GLN A 255 9.92 -17.08 -11.32
CA GLN A 255 11.36 -17.17 -11.37
C GLN A 255 11.95 -16.76 -10.03
N ILE A 256 13.18 -17.20 -9.78
CA ILE A 256 13.97 -16.70 -8.65
C ILE A 256 14.76 -15.52 -9.17
N TRP A 257 14.60 -14.37 -8.53
CA TRP A 257 15.36 -13.18 -8.90
C TRP A 257 16.88 -13.45 -8.79
N PRO A 258 17.67 -13.17 -9.83
CA PRO A 258 19.06 -13.62 -9.91
C PRO A 258 20.05 -12.83 -9.04
N ASN A 259 19.67 -11.68 -8.47
CA ASN A 259 20.58 -10.84 -7.70
C ASN A 259 20.07 -10.55 -6.27
N PRO A 260 20.35 -11.37 -5.25
CA PRO A 260 19.77 -11.23 -3.90
C PRO A 260 20.28 -10.02 -3.07
N GLN A 261 20.88 -9.00 -3.69
CA GLN A 261 21.45 -7.84 -3.00
C GLN A 261 20.37 -6.80 -2.70
N ASN A 262 20.32 -6.37 -1.44
CA ASN A 262 19.30 -5.48 -0.89
C ASN A 262 18.96 -4.29 -1.82
N PRO A 263 17.68 -4.14 -2.21
CA PRO A 263 17.17 -2.96 -2.88
C PRO A 263 17.55 -1.62 -2.22
N PRO A 264 17.63 -0.51 -2.97
CA PRO A 264 17.41 0.81 -2.40
C PRO A 264 16.06 0.83 -1.66
N ALA A 265 16.06 1.28 -0.41
CA ALA A 265 14.98 1.11 0.55
C ALA A 265 13.65 1.83 0.24
N LEU A 266 13.42 2.33 -0.97
CA LEU A 266 12.47 3.41 -1.20
C LEU A 266 10.98 3.05 -1.02
N LEU A 267 10.60 1.77 -1.05
CA LEU A 267 9.28 1.27 -0.63
C LEU A 267 9.43 -0.14 -0.04
N LEU A 268 9.67 -0.24 1.27
CA LEU A 268 9.79 -1.54 1.94
C LEU A 268 8.43 -2.27 1.93
N PRO A 269 8.32 -3.50 1.40
CA PRO A 269 7.11 -4.31 1.53
C PRO A 269 6.81 -4.55 3.00
N ILE A 270 5.54 -4.75 3.33
CA ILE A 270 5.15 -4.99 4.72
C ILE A 270 5.86 -6.20 5.26
N MET A 271 6.09 -7.23 4.44
CA MET A 271 6.78 -8.46 4.78
C MET A 271 8.31 -8.33 4.87
N TRP A 272 8.90 -7.14 4.80
CA TRP A 272 10.35 -7.00 4.94
C TRP A 272 10.84 -7.34 6.36
N GLY A 273 11.65 -8.41 6.47
CA GLY A 273 12.20 -8.95 7.71
C GLY A 273 13.35 -8.10 8.26
N GLY A 274 13.04 -7.05 9.00
CA GLY A 274 14.05 -6.27 9.71
C GLY A 274 14.03 -4.79 9.34
N LEU A 275 13.14 -4.07 10.00
CA LEU A 275 13.11 -2.60 10.04
C LEU A 275 14.41 -1.97 10.59
N SER A 276 15.33 -2.76 11.18
CA SER A 276 16.61 -2.31 11.74
C SER A 276 17.86 -2.71 10.93
N GLN A 277 17.71 -3.42 9.81
CA GLN A 277 18.84 -3.90 9.04
C GLN A 277 19.00 -3.06 7.76
N THR A 278 19.63 -1.87 7.86
CA THR A 278 20.64 -1.31 6.91
C THR A 278 20.70 0.22 6.92
N GLN A 279 21.87 0.80 7.24
CA GLN A 279 22.35 2.16 6.87
C GLN A 279 21.54 3.41 7.33
N PRO A 280 22.16 4.59 7.59
CA PRO A 280 21.48 5.80 8.10
C PRO A 280 20.32 6.35 7.24
N SER A 281 20.28 6.06 5.93
CA SER A 281 19.16 6.36 5.03
C SER A 281 17.89 5.54 5.35
N SER A 282 17.99 4.48 6.16
CA SER A 282 16.84 3.70 6.60
C SER A 282 15.94 4.42 7.59
N LEU A 283 16.41 5.40 8.38
CA LEU A 283 15.54 5.97 9.42
C LEU A 283 14.39 6.79 8.81
N LEU A 284 14.66 7.63 7.81
CA LEU A 284 13.60 8.40 7.15
C LEU A 284 12.64 7.47 6.40
N THR A 285 13.19 6.46 5.73
CA THR A 285 12.43 5.42 5.04
C THR A 285 11.56 4.62 6.00
N LEU A 286 12.11 4.25 7.15
CA LEU A 286 11.42 3.56 8.22
C LEU A 286 10.29 4.43 8.76
N LEU A 287 10.55 5.69 9.08
CA LEU A 287 9.51 6.62 9.55
C LEU A 287 8.41 6.83 8.50
N ARG A 288 8.76 6.89 7.21
CA ARG A 288 7.79 6.94 6.11
C ARG A 288 6.94 5.67 6.06
N ARG A 289 7.58 4.50 6.14
CA ARG A 289 6.88 3.20 6.15
C ARG A 289 5.99 3.02 7.37
N LEU A 290 6.45 3.43 8.55
CA LEU A 290 5.65 3.41 9.78
C LEU A 290 4.43 4.34 9.70
N GLY A 291 4.44 5.31 8.78
CA GLY A 291 3.29 6.18 8.50
C GLY A 291 2.37 5.70 7.37
N ASP A 292 2.71 4.61 6.68
CA ASP A 292 1.98 4.08 5.53
C ASP A 292 1.68 2.58 5.70
N PRO A 293 0.46 2.22 6.16
CA PRO A 293 0.09 0.84 6.40
C PRO A 293 -0.36 0.08 5.14
N SER A 294 -0.21 0.66 3.94
CA SER A 294 -0.61 -0.01 2.71
C SER A 294 0.30 -1.20 2.35
N LEU A 295 -0.30 -2.24 1.76
CA LEU A 295 0.45 -3.34 1.15
C LEU A 295 1.20 -2.83 -0.08
N ALA A 296 2.47 -3.22 -0.22
CA ALA A 296 3.23 -2.99 -1.44
C ALA A 296 2.78 -3.94 -2.55
N TYR A 297 3.20 -3.68 -3.80
CA TYR A 297 2.88 -4.55 -4.92
C TYR A 297 3.42 -5.98 -4.72
N ASP A 298 4.56 -6.14 -4.05
CA ASP A 298 5.12 -7.47 -3.76
C ASP A 298 4.28 -8.24 -2.75
N ASP A 299 3.78 -7.55 -1.71
CA ASP A 299 2.88 -8.14 -0.73
C ASP A 299 1.61 -8.65 -1.46
N VAL A 300 1.06 -7.84 -2.36
CA VAL A 300 -0.09 -8.19 -3.20
C VAL A 300 0.23 -9.35 -4.13
N GLY A 301 1.39 -9.35 -4.80
CA GLY A 301 1.83 -10.44 -5.68
C GLY A 301 1.96 -11.77 -4.95
N GLY A 302 2.57 -11.76 -3.76
CA GLY A 302 2.68 -12.95 -2.91
C GLY A 302 1.33 -13.49 -2.46
N ARG A 303 0.41 -12.58 -2.05
CA ARG A 303 -0.97 -12.95 -1.74
C ARG A 303 -1.66 -13.59 -2.94
N ASP A 304 -1.54 -12.99 -4.13
CA ASP A 304 -2.24 -13.44 -5.33
C ASP A 304 -1.68 -14.78 -5.86
N VAL A 305 -0.40 -15.09 -5.61
CA VAL A 305 0.19 -16.42 -5.86
C VAL A 305 -0.39 -17.48 -4.91
N LEU A 306 -0.56 -17.15 -3.63
CA LEU A 306 -1.10 -18.08 -2.64
C LEU A 306 -2.63 -18.25 -2.79
N TYR A 307 -3.32 -17.16 -3.09
CA TYR A 307 -4.77 -17.02 -3.09
C TYR A 307 -5.28 -16.40 -4.40
N PRO A 308 -5.07 -17.06 -5.57
CA PRO A 308 -5.50 -16.54 -6.86
C PRO A 308 -7.02 -16.34 -6.94
N VAL A 309 -7.44 -15.19 -7.47
CA VAL A 309 -8.85 -14.84 -7.61
C VAL A 309 -9.21 -14.82 -9.09
N VAL A 310 -10.03 -15.76 -9.52
CA VAL A 310 -10.67 -15.68 -10.83
C VAL A 310 -11.90 -14.80 -10.66
N ASP A 311 -11.84 -13.56 -11.14
CA ASP A 311 -13.06 -12.79 -11.37
C ASP A 311 -13.92 -13.63 -12.31
N ARG A 312 -14.91 -14.35 -11.76
CA ARG A 312 -15.93 -14.93 -12.62
C ARG A 312 -16.58 -13.73 -13.29
N PRO A 313 -16.59 -13.61 -14.63
CA PRO A 313 -17.54 -12.72 -15.24
C PRO A 313 -18.90 -13.16 -14.70
N SER A 314 -19.52 -12.30 -13.89
CA SER A 314 -20.91 -12.45 -13.50
C SER A 314 -21.65 -12.79 -14.79
N PRO A 315 -22.43 -13.90 -14.86
CA PRO A 315 -23.20 -14.18 -16.06
C PRO A 315 -24.04 -12.92 -16.30
N THR A 316 -23.67 -12.17 -17.34
CA THR A 316 -24.41 -10.98 -17.75
C THR A 316 -25.85 -11.43 -17.81
N PRO A 317 -26.78 -10.82 -17.04
CA PRO A 317 -28.16 -11.26 -17.07
C PRO A 317 -28.59 -11.18 -18.53
N THR A 318 -28.79 -12.36 -19.12
CA THR A 318 -29.30 -12.47 -20.48
C THR A 318 -30.65 -11.81 -20.42
N ARG A 319 -30.76 -10.59 -20.97
CA ARG A 319 -32.04 -9.94 -21.17
C ARG A 319 -32.87 -10.90 -22.02
N THR A 320 -33.79 -11.60 -21.39
CA THR A 320 -34.90 -12.26 -22.03
C THR A 320 -35.51 -11.28 -23.02
N ALA A 321 -35.55 -11.68 -24.29
CA ALA A 321 -36.15 -10.90 -25.36
C ALA A 321 -37.63 -10.65 -25.03
N THR A 322 -37.99 -9.37 -24.87
CA THR A 322 -39.39 -8.93 -24.78
C THR A 322 -39.76 -8.22 -26.08
N ALA A 323 -40.97 -8.52 -26.54
CA ALA A 323 -41.47 -8.39 -27.89
C ALA A 323 -41.43 -7.00 -28.55
N THR A 324 -41.18 -7.05 -29.85
CA THR A 324 -41.38 -6.05 -30.90
C THR A 324 -42.76 -5.38 -30.87
N PRO A 325 -42.82 -4.03 -30.96
CA PRO A 325 -43.94 -3.34 -31.59
C PRO A 325 -43.63 -2.96 -33.06
N THR A 326 -44.67 -3.12 -33.87
CA THR A 326 -44.87 -2.89 -35.31
C THR A 326 -44.51 -1.47 -35.79
N PRO A 327 -44.11 -1.25 -37.06
CA PRO A 327 -43.59 0.03 -37.55
C PRO A 327 -44.69 1.10 -37.73
N SER A 328 -44.38 2.33 -37.30
CA SER A 328 -45.17 3.53 -37.60
C SER A 328 -44.42 4.39 -38.62
N THR A 329 -45.08 4.68 -39.74
CA THR A 329 -44.60 5.48 -40.86
C THR A 329 -44.50 6.96 -40.49
N THR A 330 -43.34 7.59 -40.65
CA THR A 330 -43.13 9.05 -40.51
C THR A 330 -42.17 9.53 -41.61
N PRO A 331 -42.38 10.73 -42.19
CA PRO A 331 -42.16 11.01 -43.60
C PRO A 331 -40.74 11.48 -43.97
N THR A 332 -40.49 11.39 -45.27
CA THR A 332 -39.36 11.91 -46.04
C THR A 332 -39.05 13.37 -45.71
N ALA A 333 -37.85 13.63 -45.16
CA ALA A 333 -37.27 14.96 -45.10
C ALA A 333 -36.56 15.30 -46.42
N SER A 334 -36.95 16.43 -46.97
CA SER A 334 -36.46 17.05 -48.21
C SER A 334 -35.03 17.55 -48.06
N VAL A 335 -34.19 17.28 -49.05
CA VAL A 335 -32.82 17.82 -49.16
C VAL A 335 -32.91 19.35 -49.32
N THR A 336 -32.27 20.08 -48.41
CA THR A 336 -32.04 21.53 -48.49
C THR A 336 -30.54 21.78 -48.46
N PRO A 337 -29.95 22.58 -49.38
CA PRO A 337 -28.52 22.80 -49.42
C PRO A 337 -28.05 23.72 -48.28
N LEU A 338 -26.87 23.39 -47.74
CA LEU A 338 -26.16 24.05 -46.65
C LEU A 338 -25.76 25.50 -47.04
N PRO A 339 -26.01 26.53 -46.21
CA PRO A 339 -25.32 27.81 -46.37
C PRO A 339 -23.87 27.69 -45.90
N SER A 340 -22.98 28.36 -46.62
CA SER A 340 -21.54 28.39 -46.39
C SER A 340 -21.17 28.88 -44.99
N THR A 341 -20.36 28.10 -44.29
CA THR A 341 -19.74 28.43 -43.00
C THR A 341 -18.91 29.72 -43.14
N PRO A 342 -19.10 30.75 -42.28
CA PRO A 342 -18.18 31.86 -42.23
C PRO A 342 -16.85 31.39 -41.62
N THR A 343 -15.75 31.76 -42.26
CA THR A 343 -14.39 31.63 -41.73
C THR A 343 -14.31 32.26 -40.34
N PRO A 344 -13.75 31.57 -39.31
CA PRO A 344 -13.63 32.16 -37.98
C PRO A 344 -12.75 33.42 -38.06
N THR A 345 -13.34 34.55 -37.70
CA THR A 345 -12.62 35.79 -37.49
C THR A 345 -11.98 35.72 -36.10
N ASN A 346 -10.63 35.78 -36.04
CA ASN A 346 -9.87 35.86 -34.80
C ASN A 346 -10.37 37.07 -33.99
N THR A 347 -11.21 36.77 -33.00
CA THR A 347 -11.63 37.73 -31.99
C THR A 347 -10.58 37.66 -30.89
N PRO A 348 -9.90 38.76 -30.51
CA PRO A 348 -8.96 38.71 -29.40
C PRO A 348 -9.75 38.37 -28.13
N ARG A 349 -9.56 37.13 -27.65
CA ARG A 349 -10.06 36.67 -26.35
C ARG A 349 -9.38 37.53 -25.28
N PRO A 350 -10.10 38.00 -24.25
CA PRO A 350 -9.46 38.66 -23.12
C PRO A 350 -8.37 37.73 -22.60
N THR A 351 -7.13 38.20 -22.56
CA THR A 351 -6.01 37.50 -21.97
C THR A 351 -6.39 37.19 -20.53
N ALA A 352 -6.69 35.92 -20.25
CA ALA A 352 -6.79 35.45 -18.88
C ALA A 352 -5.49 35.85 -18.17
N SER A 353 -5.63 36.37 -16.95
CA SER A 353 -4.47 36.65 -16.11
C SER A 353 -3.56 35.41 -16.12
N PRO A 354 -2.22 35.55 -16.28
CA PRO A 354 -1.34 34.39 -16.37
C PRO A 354 -1.56 33.52 -15.15
N CYS A 355 -2.01 32.29 -15.40
CA CYS A 355 -2.15 31.33 -14.34
C CYS A 355 -0.74 30.86 -13.97
N ARG A 356 -0.38 30.99 -12.70
CA ARG A 356 1.00 30.73 -12.26
C ARG A 356 1.29 29.24 -12.47
N GLY A 357 2.34 28.96 -13.25
CA GLY A 357 2.71 27.60 -13.62
C GLY A 357 1.95 26.97 -14.78
N ASP A 358 1.05 27.70 -15.46
CA ASP A 358 0.39 27.28 -16.71
C ASP A 358 1.32 27.58 -17.90
N CYS A 359 2.33 26.73 -18.07
CA CYS A 359 3.36 26.88 -19.07
C CYS A 359 2.82 26.70 -20.50
N GLY A 360 1.74 25.92 -20.67
CA GLY A 360 1.06 25.67 -21.94
C GLY A 360 0.10 26.79 -22.38
N GLY A 361 -0.30 27.66 -21.44
CA GLY A 361 -1.22 28.77 -21.67
C GLY A 361 -2.66 28.31 -21.95
N ASP A 362 -3.05 27.11 -21.49
CA ASP A 362 -4.36 26.52 -21.76
C ASP A 362 -5.39 26.82 -20.65
N GLY A 363 -4.97 27.50 -19.59
CA GLY A 363 -5.79 27.89 -18.45
C GLY A 363 -5.87 26.83 -17.36
N ALA A 364 -5.01 25.80 -17.39
CA ALA A 364 -4.86 24.80 -16.34
C ALA A 364 -3.38 24.61 -15.96
N VAL A 365 -3.12 23.96 -14.83
CA VAL A 365 -1.78 23.51 -14.45
C VAL A 365 -1.80 22.01 -14.29
N THR A 366 -1.09 21.33 -15.15
CA THR A 366 -0.94 19.87 -15.20
C THR A 366 0.30 19.42 -14.41
N VAL A 367 0.36 18.13 -14.10
CA VAL A 367 1.55 17.53 -13.46
C VAL A 367 2.80 17.73 -14.32
N ASP A 368 2.67 17.65 -15.65
CA ASP A 368 3.79 17.83 -16.58
C ASP A 368 4.37 19.26 -16.52
N GLU A 369 3.53 20.27 -16.29
CA GLU A 369 3.98 21.66 -16.11
C GLU A 369 4.65 21.88 -14.76
N ILE A 370 4.18 21.21 -13.70
CA ILE A 370 4.89 21.21 -12.40
C ILE A 370 6.28 20.58 -12.55
N VAL A 371 6.38 19.46 -13.25
CA VAL A 371 7.67 18.79 -13.54
C VAL A 371 8.58 19.71 -14.36
N LEU A 372 8.02 20.44 -15.33
CA LEU A 372 8.75 21.42 -16.12
C LEU A 372 9.33 22.54 -15.24
N LEU A 373 8.53 23.11 -14.32
CA LEU A 373 9.00 24.11 -13.35
C LEU A 373 10.11 23.60 -12.44
N VAL A 374 10.00 22.35 -11.96
CA VAL A 374 11.05 21.70 -11.17
C VAL A 374 12.35 21.59 -11.96
N ASN A 375 12.28 21.18 -13.23
CA ASN A 375 13.47 21.10 -14.09
C ASN A 375 14.10 22.48 -14.35
N ILE A 376 13.30 23.55 -14.43
CA ILE A 376 13.82 24.93 -14.53
C ILE A 376 14.47 25.37 -13.21
N ALA A 377 13.84 25.06 -12.06
CA ALA A 377 14.38 25.38 -10.73
C ALA A 377 15.70 24.66 -10.42
N LEU A 378 15.89 23.47 -10.98
CA LEU A 378 17.13 22.69 -10.92
C LEU A 378 18.19 23.13 -11.94
N GLU A 379 17.93 24.20 -12.71
CA GLU A 379 18.78 24.70 -13.80
C GLU A 379 19.06 23.66 -14.91
N LEU A 380 18.21 22.63 -15.02
CA LEU A 380 18.29 21.60 -16.07
C LEU A 380 17.60 22.05 -17.38
N LEU A 381 16.66 22.98 -17.27
CA LEU A 381 16.00 23.67 -18.39
C LEU A 381 16.05 25.19 -18.18
N ALA A 382 16.11 25.95 -19.27
CA ALA A 382 16.11 27.40 -19.19
C ALA A 382 14.71 27.97 -18.89
N LEU A 383 14.63 29.07 -18.13
CA LEU A 383 13.37 29.74 -17.76
C LEU A 383 12.46 30.07 -18.95
N GLU A 384 13.02 30.24 -20.14
CA GLU A 384 12.27 30.46 -21.39
C GLU A 384 11.26 29.35 -21.73
N HIS A 385 11.41 28.15 -21.15
CA HIS A 385 10.45 27.05 -21.31
C HIS A 385 9.18 27.25 -20.48
N CYS A 386 9.21 28.05 -19.41
CA CYS A 386 8.03 28.45 -18.67
C CYS A 386 8.21 29.80 -17.94
N PRO A 387 8.14 30.93 -18.66
CA PRO A 387 8.35 32.26 -18.05
C PRO A 387 7.29 32.63 -17.02
N VAL A 388 6.08 32.08 -17.12
CA VAL A 388 4.96 32.32 -16.19
C VAL A 388 5.15 31.62 -14.84
N GLY A 389 6.14 30.73 -14.73
CA GLY A 389 6.54 30.10 -13.49
C GLY A 389 7.26 31.06 -12.55
N ASP A 390 8.07 31.99 -13.09
CA ASP A 390 8.81 33.00 -12.33
C ASP A 390 7.85 34.16 -12.05
N HIS A 391 7.13 34.02 -10.95
CA HIS A 391 6.11 34.97 -10.59
C HIS A 391 6.71 36.25 -10.01
N ASN A 392 7.79 36.12 -9.25
CA ASN A 392 8.39 37.25 -8.57
C ASN A 392 9.31 38.09 -9.50
N GLY A 393 9.64 37.56 -10.69
CA GLY A 393 10.38 38.22 -11.76
C GLY A 393 11.89 38.28 -11.51
N ASP A 394 12.44 37.42 -10.65
CA ASP A 394 13.84 37.40 -10.27
C ASP A 394 14.74 36.56 -11.21
N GLN A 395 14.15 36.08 -12.30
CA GLN A 395 14.76 35.24 -13.35
C GLN A 395 15.11 33.84 -12.88
N ARG A 396 14.46 33.34 -11.83
CA ARG A 396 14.59 31.97 -11.35
C ARG A 396 13.22 31.40 -10.98
N ILE A 397 13.16 30.07 -10.89
CA ILE A 397 12.02 29.38 -10.28
C ILE A 397 12.44 28.92 -8.90
N THR A 398 11.72 29.35 -7.87
CA THR A 398 11.96 28.93 -6.49
C THR A 398 10.90 27.94 -6.01
N VAL A 399 11.18 27.24 -4.90
CA VAL A 399 10.28 26.21 -4.34
C VAL A 399 8.90 26.80 -3.97
N ASP A 400 8.85 28.04 -3.49
CA ASP A 400 7.59 28.73 -3.18
C ASP A 400 6.72 28.98 -4.43
N GLU A 401 7.33 29.21 -5.59
CA GLU A 401 6.61 29.35 -6.86
C GLU A 401 6.09 28.00 -7.36
N ILE A 402 6.85 26.93 -7.17
CA ILE A 402 6.41 25.54 -7.45
C ILE A 402 5.23 25.16 -6.54
N ILE A 403 5.31 25.46 -5.24
CA ILE A 403 4.20 25.22 -4.30
C ILE A 403 2.95 26.03 -4.70
N ALA A 404 3.13 27.27 -5.17
CA ALA A 404 2.02 28.07 -5.67
C ALA A 404 1.38 27.42 -6.92
N ALA A 405 2.18 26.90 -7.85
CA ALA A 405 1.69 26.19 -9.04
C ALA A 405 0.95 24.88 -8.68
N VAL A 406 1.44 24.11 -7.70
CA VAL A 406 0.74 22.90 -7.20
C VAL A 406 -0.63 23.25 -6.61
N ASN A 407 -0.72 24.34 -5.83
CA ASN A 407 -2.00 24.79 -5.30
C ASN A 407 -2.98 25.21 -6.42
N VAL A 408 -2.47 25.77 -7.51
CA VAL A 408 -3.27 26.09 -8.70
C VAL A 408 -3.71 24.80 -9.43
N ALA A 409 -2.85 23.79 -9.53
CA ALA A 409 -3.22 22.49 -10.11
C ALA A 409 -4.35 21.80 -9.32
N LEU A 410 -4.33 21.93 -7.98
CA LEU A 410 -5.34 21.32 -7.10
C LEU A 410 -6.66 22.09 -7.06
N ASN A 411 -6.61 23.43 -7.14
CA ASN A 411 -7.78 24.28 -6.91
C ASN A 411 -8.30 25.00 -8.16
N GLY A 412 -7.60 24.84 -9.29
CA GLY A 412 -7.88 25.52 -10.55
C GLY A 412 -7.34 26.96 -10.61
N CYS A 413 -7.23 27.47 -11.83
CA CYS A 413 -6.82 28.86 -12.08
C CYS A 413 -7.90 29.84 -11.60
N PRO A 414 -7.54 30.89 -10.84
CA PRO A 414 -8.51 31.90 -10.44
C PRO A 414 -9.03 32.64 -11.68
N VAL A 415 -10.34 32.50 -11.95
CA VAL A 415 -11.02 33.30 -12.95
C VAL A 415 -11.08 34.76 -12.49
N ALA A 416 -10.49 35.67 -13.26
CA ALA A 416 -10.59 37.09 -12.97
C ALA A 416 -12.05 37.53 -13.05
N SER A 417 -12.65 37.88 -11.91
CA SER A 417 -13.96 38.54 -11.87
C SER A 417 -13.84 39.91 -12.54
N SER A 418 -14.42 40.07 -13.72
CA SER A 418 -14.57 41.38 -14.36
C SER A 418 -15.65 42.19 -13.64
N THR A 419 -15.25 43.23 -12.90
CA THR A 419 -16.15 44.35 -12.55
C THR A 419 -16.07 45.45 -13.59
#